data_AF-X7EDW3-F1
#
_entry.id   AF-X7EDW3-F1
#
_cell.length_a   1.000
_cell.length_b   1.000
_cell.length_c   1.000
_cell.angle_alpha   90.00
_cell.angle_beta   90.00
_cell.angle_gamma   90.00
#
_symmetry.space_group_name_H-M   'P 1'
#
loop_
_entity.id
_entity.type
_entity.pdbx_description
1 polymer ?
#
loop_
_entity_poly.entity_id
_entity_poly.type
_entity_poly.pdbx_seq_one_letter_code
_entity_poly.pdbx_strand_id
1 'polypeptide(L)' 'MAEHRGQFSVRAMCRCLRIQPSCFYAWVKSPLSKRAQEDARQTELLKEAWVESGKVYGHRKLHDDLLEQGESV' A
#
# COMPACT_ATOMS: atom_id res chain seq x y z
N MET A 1 -8.71 -15.57 2.29
CA MET A 1 -10.12 -15.35 2.68
C MET A 1 -10.95 -14.59 1.65
N ALA A 2 -10.50 -13.43 1.13
CA ALA A 2 -11.29 -12.65 0.16
C ALA A 2 -11.61 -13.43 -1.12
N GLU A 3 -10.66 -14.16 -1.67
CA GLU A 3 -10.81 -14.98 -2.88
C GLU A 3 -11.69 -16.23 -2.64
N HIS A 4 -11.59 -16.83 -1.47
CA HIS A 4 -12.24 -18.10 -1.14
C HIS A 4 -13.62 -17.94 -0.46
N ARG A 5 -14.13 -16.71 -0.34
CA ARG A 5 -15.42 -16.40 0.34
C ARG A 5 -16.66 -16.96 -0.35
N GLY A 6 -16.55 -17.34 -1.64
CA GLY A 6 -17.61 -18.01 -2.39
C GLY A 6 -17.62 -19.53 -2.21
N GLN A 7 -16.53 -20.11 -1.70
CA GLN A 7 -16.37 -21.56 -1.50
C GLN A 7 -16.56 -21.94 -0.03
N PHE A 8 -16.16 -21.07 0.90
CA PHE A 8 -16.22 -21.31 2.34
C PHE A 8 -16.86 -20.14 3.09
N SER A 9 -17.58 -20.44 4.17
CA SER A 9 -18.19 -19.38 4.99
C SER A 9 -17.13 -18.49 5.65
N VAL A 10 -17.30 -17.16 5.53
CA VAL A 10 -16.40 -16.17 6.13
C VAL A 10 -16.26 -16.38 7.65
N ARG A 11 -17.35 -16.72 8.34
CA ARG A 11 -17.32 -17.00 9.78
C ARG A 11 -16.50 -18.24 10.14
N ALA A 12 -16.57 -19.31 9.34
CA ALA A 12 -15.72 -20.48 9.58
C ALA A 12 -14.24 -20.14 9.35
N MET A 13 -13.93 -19.45 8.26
CA MET A 13 -12.55 -19.00 7.99
C MET A 13 -12.01 -18.10 9.11
N CYS A 14 -12.83 -17.16 9.61
CA CYS A 14 -12.44 -16.29 10.72
C CYS A 14 -12.16 -17.08 12.01
N ARG A 15 -12.96 -18.10 12.32
CA ARG A 15 -12.69 -19.01 13.46
C ARG A 15 -11.40 -19.80 13.25
N CYS A 16 -11.17 -20.36 12.06
CA CYS A 16 -9.95 -21.12 11.74
C CYS A 16 -8.69 -20.26 11.85
N LEU A 17 -8.75 -19.01 11.37
CA LEU A 17 -7.63 -18.07 11.38
C LEU A 17 -7.52 -17.25 12.67
N ARG A 18 -8.43 -17.48 13.64
CA ARG A 18 -8.52 -16.75 14.91
C ARG A 18 -8.56 -15.22 14.74
N ILE A 19 -9.33 -14.77 13.75
CA ILE A 19 -9.57 -13.34 13.51
C ILE A 19 -11.03 -12.98 13.81
N GLN A 20 -11.27 -11.73 14.16
CA GLN A 20 -12.63 -11.23 14.31
C GLN A 20 -13.25 -10.96 12.93
N PRO A 21 -14.50 -11.39 12.65
CA PRO A 21 -15.16 -11.12 11.38
C PRO A 21 -15.27 -9.63 11.04
N SER A 22 -15.38 -8.76 12.05
CA SER A 22 -15.37 -7.31 11.83
C SER A 22 -14.05 -6.82 11.25
N CYS A 23 -12.91 -7.40 11.65
CA CYS A 23 -11.60 -7.06 11.08
C CYS A 23 -11.54 -7.47 9.61
N PHE A 24 -12.11 -8.63 9.25
CA PHE A 24 -12.21 -9.04 7.85
C PHE A 24 -13.03 -8.05 7.02
N TYR A 25 -14.23 -7.67 7.48
CA TYR A 25 -15.07 -6.71 6.73
C TYR A 25 -14.49 -5.30 6.71
N ALA A 26 -13.80 -4.87 7.77
CA ALA A 26 -13.07 -3.60 7.80
C ALA A 26 -11.95 -3.58 6.75
N TRP A 27 -11.16 -4.66 6.67
CA TRP A 27 -10.12 -4.83 5.65
C TRP A 27 -10.70 -4.92 4.23
N VAL A 28 -11.83 -5.61 4.02
CA VAL A 28 -12.49 -5.63 2.71
C VAL A 28 -12.94 -4.24 2.26
N LYS A 29 -13.41 -3.39 3.19
CA LYS A 29 -13.84 -2.02 2.89
C LYS A 29 -12.66 -1.07 2.61
N SER A 30 -11.54 -1.27 3.30
CA SER A 30 -10.35 -0.43 3.17
C SER A 30 -9.10 -1.32 3.21
N PRO A 31 -8.75 -1.96 2.09
CA PRO A 31 -7.66 -2.94 2.04
C PRO A 31 -6.29 -2.28 2.19
N LEU A 32 -6.18 -1.01 1.82
CA LEU A 32 -4.99 -0.19 2.00
C LEU A 32 -5.19 0.74 3.19
N SER A 33 -4.24 0.70 4.13
CA SER A 33 -4.16 1.69 5.19
C SER A 33 -3.85 3.07 4.61
N LYS A 34 -4.13 4.15 5.36
CA LYS A 34 -3.75 5.51 4.96
C LYS A 34 -2.26 5.62 4.63
N ARG A 35 -1.39 4.95 5.41
CA ARG A 35 0.05 4.92 5.14
C ARG A 35 0.36 4.19 3.84
N ALA A 36 -0.27 3.05 3.56
CA ALA A 36 -0.05 2.31 2.32
C ALA A 36 -0.53 3.09 1.07
N GLN A 37 -1.58 3.89 1.20
CA GLN A 37 -2.01 4.81 0.13
C GLN A 37 -0.98 5.91 -0.11
N GLU A 38 -0.43 6.46 0.97
CA GLU A 38 0.61 7.48 0.89
C GLU A 38 1.92 6.92 0.32
N ASP A 39 2.34 5.74 0.75
CA ASP A 39 3.52 5.06 0.21
C ASP A 39 3.36 4.80 -1.29
N ALA A 40 2.14 4.46 -1.76
CA ALA A 40 1.85 4.28 -3.17
C ALA A 40 1.97 5.60 -3.95
N ARG A 41 1.45 6.70 -3.40
CA ARG A 41 1.57 8.05 -3.97
C ARG A 41 3.03 8.51 -4.05
N GLN A 42 3.80 8.34 -2.97
CA GLN A 42 5.22 8.67 -2.94
C GLN A 42 6.04 7.82 -3.92
N THR A 43 5.67 6.53 -4.07
CA THR A 43 6.30 5.65 -5.07
C THR A 43 6.04 6.13 -6.50
N GLU A 44 4.87 6.71 -6.77
CA GLU A 44 4.54 7.29 -8.08
C GLU A 44 5.38 8.53 -8.35
N LEU A 45 5.49 9.45 -7.38
CA LEU A 45 6.37 10.62 -7.47
C LEU A 45 7.84 10.24 -7.73
N LEU A 46 8.34 9.23 -7.01
CA LEU A 46 9.69 8.72 -7.21
C LEU A 46 9.91 8.22 -8.65
N LYS A 47 8.92 7.54 -9.24
CA LYS A 47 8.99 7.05 -10.62
C LYS A 47 9.00 8.20 -11.62
N GLU A 48 8.17 9.21 -11.41
CA GLU A 48 8.12 10.41 -12.26
C GLU A 48 9.46 11.16 -12.24
N ALA A 49 9.98 11.46 -11.04
CA ALA A 49 11.29 12.10 -10.86
C ALA A 49 12.42 11.29 -11.51
N TRP A 50 12.38 9.96 -11.38
CA TRP A 50 13.37 9.09 -12.03
C TRP A 50 13.30 9.14 -13.55
N VAL A 51 12.09 9.16 -14.13
CA VAL A 51 11.91 9.27 -15.58
C VAL A 51 12.33 10.66 -16.09
N GLU A 52 11.97 11.73 -15.39
CA GLU A 52 12.33 13.11 -15.73
C GLU A 52 13.85 13.31 -15.69
N SER A 53 14.55 12.68 -14.75
CA SER A 53 16.01 12.68 -14.69
C SER A 53 16.70 11.92 -15.83
N GLY A 54 15.95 11.36 -16.78
CA GLY A 54 16.47 10.49 -17.83
C GLY A 54 16.98 9.15 -17.31
N LYS A 55 16.48 8.70 -16.15
CA LYS A 55 16.91 7.49 -15.42
C LYS A 55 18.37 7.53 -14.93
N VAL A 56 18.97 8.72 -14.88
CA VAL A 56 20.36 8.94 -14.45
C VAL A 56 20.44 9.07 -12.93
N TYR A 57 19.36 9.53 -12.28
CA TYR A 57 19.38 9.75 -10.84
C TYR A 57 19.31 8.42 -10.08
N GLY A 58 20.31 8.21 -9.24
CA GLY A 58 20.29 7.14 -8.24
C GLY A 58 19.43 7.51 -7.02
N HIS A 59 19.19 6.53 -6.15
CA HIS A 59 18.37 6.66 -4.94
C HIS A 59 18.63 7.93 -4.12
N ARG A 60 19.89 8.36 -3.98
CA ARG A 60 20.25 9.54 -3.17
C ARG A 60 19.66 10.84 -3.74
N LYS A 61 19.78 11.05 -5.05
CA LYS A 61 19.24 12.25 -5.69
C LYS A 61 17.72 12.26 -5.67
N LEU A 62 17.10 11.11 -5.93
CA LEU A 62 15.64 10.98 -5.85
C LEU A 62 15.11 11.23 -4.43
N HIS A 63 15.86 10.84 -3.41
CA HIS A 63 15.53 11.13 -2.02
C HIS A 63 15.65 12.64 -1.72
N ASP A 64 16.70 13.30 -2.22
CA ASP A 64 16.88 14.74 -2.07
C ASP A 64 15.74 15.50 -2.79
N ASP A 65 15.35 15.08 -4.01
CA ASP A 65 14.23 15.65 -4.76
C ASP A 65 12.88 15.48 -4.01
N LEU A 66 12.65 14.32 -3.38
CA LEU A 66 11.46 14.08 -2.55
C LEU A 66 11.43 14.99 -1.31
N LEU A 67 12.57 15.18 -0.64
CA LEU A 67 12.67 16.09 0.50
C LEU A 67 12.43 17.55 0.09
N GLU A 68 12.94 17.97 -1.06
CA GLU A 68 12.67 19.32 -1.62
C GLU A 68 11.20 19.55 -1.94
N GLN A 69 10.48 18.49 -2.34
CA GLN A 69 9.02 18.52 -2.55
C GLN A 69 8.22 18.51 -1.24
N GLY A 70 8.90 18.44 -0.08
CA GLY A 70 8.26 18.44 1.24
C GLY A 70 7.70 17.07 1.66
N GLU A 71 8.08 16.00 0.97
CA GLU A 71 7.68 14.64 1.32
C GLU A 71 8.44 14.15 2.56
N SER A 72 7.74 13.58 3.53
CA SER A 72 8.39 12.88 4.65
C SER A 72 8.56 11.41 4.28
N VAL A 73 9.82 10.99 4.09
CA VAL A 73 10.20 9.58 3.88
C VAL A 73 10.31 8.85 5.22
#